data_AF-A0A453R0V4-F1
#
_entry.id   AF-A0A453R0V4-F1
#
_cell.length_a   1.000
_cell.length_b   1.000
_cell.length_c   1.000
_cell.angle_alpha   90.00
_cell.angle_beta   90.00
_cell.angle_gamma   90.00
#
_symmetry.space_group_name_H-M   'P 1'
#
loop_
_entity.id
_entity.type
_entity.pdbx_description
1 polymer ?
#
loop_
_entity_poly.entity_id
_entity_poly.type
_entity_poly.pdbx_seq_one_letter_code
_entity_poly.pdbx_strand_id
1 'polypeptide(L)' 'RPTFWRIYKAKDVEEFKPDPYLATLMNCLLWFFYGLPIVHPNSTLVLTINGIGLVIEGAYIIMFIIYAAKNTR' A
#
# COMPACT_ATOMS: atom_id res chain seq x y z
N ARG A 1 -1.32 11.57 -15.64
CA ARG A 1 -1.93 12.00 -14.35
C ARG A 1 -1.77 10.86 -13.35
N PRO A 2 -1.49 11.11 -12.06
CA PRO A 2 -1.29 10.05 -11.07
C PRO A 2 -2.51 9.12 -10.99
N THR A 3 -2.27 7.82 -10.83
CA THR A 3 -3.32 6.78 -10.79
C THR A 3 -4.36 7.06 -9.70
N PHE A 4 -3.93 7.44 -8.51
CA PHE A 4 -4.81 7.84 -7.40
C PHE A 4 -5.79 8.95 -7.77
N TRP A 5 -5.30 9.95 -8.52
CA TRP A 5 -6.13 11.09 -8.92
C TRP A 5 -7.21 10.67 -9.90
N ARG A 6 -6.95 9.68 -10.77
CA ARG A 6 -7.95 9.11 -11.68
C ARG A 6 -9.03 8.37 -10.90
N ILE A 7 -8.64 7.47 -10.00
CA ILE A 7 -9.57 6.68 -9.18
C ILE A 7 -10.48 7.61 -8.36
N TYR A 8 -9.90 8.63 -7.72
CA TYR A 8 -10.69 9.60 -6.93
C TYR A 8 -11.65 10.43 -7.78
N LYS A 9 -11.22 10.92 -8.95
CA LYS A 9 -12.06 11.72 -9.86
C LYS A 9 -13.15 10.90 -10.53
N ALA A 10 -12.81 9.70 -11.00
CA ALA A 10 -13.74 8.80 -11.67
C ALA A 10 -14.71 8.16 -10.66
N LYS A 11 -14.31 8.09 -9.38
CA LYS A 11 -14.99 7.29 -8.34
C LYS A 11 -15.12 5.81 -8.72
N ASP A 12 -14.21 5.34 -9.56
CA ASP A 12 -14.13 3.99 -10.09
C ASP A 12 -12.66 3.58 -10.16
N VAL A 13 -12.38 2.31 -9.92
CA VAL A 13 -11.06 1.70 -10.10
C VAL A 13 -10.75 1.38 -11.55
N GLU A 14 -11.70 1.57 -12.47
CA GLU A 14 -11.53 1.35 -13.91
C GLU A 14 -10.93 -0.07 -14.17
N GLU A 15 -9.93 -0.18 -15.05
CA GLU A 15 -9.19 -1.43 -15.31
C GLU A 15 -7.93 -1.59 -14.43
N PHE A 16 -7.78 -0.76 -13.38
CA PHE A 16 -6.61 -0.86 -12.51
C PHE A 16 -6.66 -2.12 -11.67
N LYS A 17 -5.50 -2.76 -11.50
CA LYS A 17 -5.35 -3.95 -10.66
C LYS A 17 -4.61 -3.63 -9.35
N PRO A 18 -5.05 -4.19 -8.21
CA PRO A 18 -4.41 -3.94 -6.92
C PRO A 18 -3.17 -4.82 -6.68
N ASP A 19 -2.91 -5.83 -7.53
CA ASP A 19 -1.88 -6.85 -7.31
C ASP A 19 -0.49 -6.28 -7.00
N PRO A 20 0.02 -5.26 -7.74
CA PRO A 20 1.34 -4.69 -7.46
C PRO A 20 1.40 -3.96 -6.11
N TYR A 21 0.32 -3.28 -5.72
CA TYR A 21 0.22 -2.60 -4.42
C TYR A 21 0.16 -3.62 -3.28
N LEU A 22 -0.56 -4.73 -3.47
CA LEU A 22 -0.61 -5.81 -2.49
C LEU A 22 0.75 -6.49 -2.31
N ALA A 23 1.44 -6.79 -3.41
CA ALA A 23 2.79 -7.37 -3.37
C ALA A 23 3.79 -6.43 -2.66
N THR A 24 3.70 -5.12 -2.93
CA THR A 24 4.55 -4.11 -2.29
C THR A 24 4.23 -3.96 -0.81
N LEU A 25 2.95 -3.95 -0.42
CA LEU A 25 2.53 -3.95 0.98
C LEU A 25 3.10 -5.17 1.72
N MET A 26 3.00 -6.36 1.13
CA MET A 26 3.56 -7.58 1.72
C MET A 26 5.09 -7.50 1.85
N ASN A 27 5.78 -6.95 0.85
CA ASN A 27 7.23 -6.73 0.93
C ASN A 27 7.60 -5.76 2.05
N CYS A 28 6.90 -4.63 2.16
CA CYS A 28 7.11 -3.67 3.23
C CYS A 28 6.78 -4.27 4.60
N LEU A 29 5.77 -5.14 4.73
CA LEU A 29 5.45 -5.81 5.99
C LEU A 29 6.60 -6.71 6.45
N LEU A 30 7.17 -7.47 5.53
CA LEU A 30 8.31 -8.36 5.82
C LEU A 30 9.54 -7.55 6.27
N TRP A 31 9.88 -6.48 5.54
CA TRP A 31 11.03 -5.65 5.89
C TRP A 31 10.80 -4.79 7.14
N PHE A 32 9.57 -4.35 7.38
CA PHE A 32 9.20 -3.66 8.62
C PHE A 32 9.38 -4.59 9.82
N PHE A 33 8.89 -5.82 9.73
CA PHE A 33 9.09 -6.83 10.77
C PHE A 33 10.57 -7.15 10.98
N TYR A 34 11.33 -7.31 9.90
CA TYR A 34 12.78 -7.49 9.96
C TYR A 34 13.50 -6.33 10.65
N GLY A 35 13.09 -5.08 10.38
CA GLY A 35 13.70 -3.88 10.94
C GLY A 35 13.41 -3.66 12.43
N LEU A 36 12.54 -4.47 13.07
CA LEU A 36 12.26 -4.35 14.50
C LEU A 36 13.51 -4.66 15.33
N PRO A 37 13.79 -3.89 16.40
CA PRO A 37 14.99 -4.09 17.23
C PRO A 37 15.09 -5.49 17.87
N ILE A 38 13.95 -6.17 18.06
CA ILE A 38 13.89 -7.52 18.60
C ILE A 38 14.33 -8.60 17.58
N VAL A 39 14.21 -8.30 16.29
CA VAL A 39 14.58 -9.21 15.18
C VAL A 39 15.96 -8.86 14.65
N HIS A 40 16.19 -7.59 14.32
CA HIS A 40 17.47 -7.10 13.81
C HIS A 40 17.83 -5.76 14.47
N PRO A 41 18.77 -5.75 15.43
CA PRO A 41 19.24 -4.53 16.07
C PRO A 41 19.84 -3.53 15.06
N ASN A 42 19.77 -2.23 15.38
CA ASN A 42 20.34 -1.13 14.59
C ASN A 42 19.78 -0.95 13.16
N SER A 43 18.58 -1.46 12.87
CA SER A 43 17.92 -1.34 11.55
C SER A 43 16.81 -0.29 11.49
N THR A 44 16.92 0.79 12.26
CA THR A 44 15.91 1.87 12.35
C THR A 44 15.55 2.45 10.97
N LEU A 45 16.52 2.63 10.08
CA LEU A 45 16.25 3.16 8.73
C LEU A 45 15.34 2.22 7.93
N VAL A 46 15.62 0.92 7.95
CA VAL A 46 14.79 -0.11 7.29
C VAL A 46 13.38 -0.13 7.88
N LEU A 47 13.26 -0.03 9.21
CA LEU A 47 11.96 0.04 9.89
C LEU A 47 11.16 1.27 9.43
N THR A 48 11.78 2.45 9.41
CA THR A 48 11.09 3.71 9.06
C THR A 48 10.67 3.77 7.60
N ILE A 49 11.55 3.39 6.66
CA ILE A 49 11.24 3.47 5.22
C ILE A 49 10.13 2.50 4.83
N ASN A 50 10.18 1.27 5.36
CA ASN A 50 9.14 0.28 5.11
C ASN A 50 7.85 0.62 5.86
N GLY A 51 7.94 1.24 7.05
CA GLY A 51 6.77 1.74 7.77
C GLY A 51 6.02 2.83 6.99
N ILE A 52 6.75 3.77 6.37
CA ILE A 52 6.16 4.77 5.47
C ILE A 52 5.54 4.06 4.24
N GLY A 53 6.25 3.08 3.67
CA GLY A 53 5.72 2.24 2.59
C GLY A 53 4.38 1.58 2.95
N LEU A 54 4.27 1.00 4.14
CA LEU A 54 3.04 0.39 4.64
C LEU A 54 1.86 1.37 4.69
N VAL A 55 2.10 2.60 5.14
CA VAL A 55 1.05 3.62 5.21
C VAL A 55 0.59 4.02 3.81
N ILE A 56 1.52 4.22 2.88
CA ILE A 56 1.21 4.62 1.50
C ILE A 56 0.47 3.50 0.75
N GLU A 57 1.03 2.30 0.71
CA GLU A 57 0.45 1.15 0.02
C GLU A 57 -0.89 0.74 0.66
N GLY A 58 -1.00 0.82 1.99
CA GLY A 58 -2.24 0.58 2.71
C GLY A 58 -3.33 1.57 2.33
N ALA A 59 -3.00 2.87 2.22
CA ALA A 59 -3.95 3.88 1.77
C ALA A 59 -4.42 3.62 0.32
N TYR A 60 -3.54 3.16 -0.56
CA TYR A 60 -3.90 2.77 -1.93
C TYR A 60 -4.88 1.60 -1.97
N ILE A 61 -4.61 0.54 -1.22
CA ILE A 61 -5.48 -0.65 -1.17
C ILE A 61 -6.84 -0.30 -0.56
N ILE A 62 -6.86 0.49 0.52
CA ILE A 62 -8.12 0.95 1.14
C ILE A 62 -8.95 1.75 0.14
N MET A 63 -8.33 2.70 -0.56
CA MET A 63 -8.99 3.46 -1.61
C MET A 63 -9.54 2.54 -2.71
N PHE A 64 -8.72 1.60 -3.17
CA PHE A 64 -9.10 0.65 -4.21
C PHE A 64 -10.33 -0.15 -3.79
N ILE A 65 -10.35 -0.69 -2.58
CA ILE A 65 -11.50 -1.46 -2.04
C ILE A 65 -12.76 -0.60 -1.99
N ILE A 66 -12.67 0.66 -1.52
CA ILE A 66 -13.81 1.58 -1.41
C ILE A 66 -14.44 1.87 -2.78
N TYR A 67 -13.63 2.10 -3.82
CA TYR A 67 -14.13 2.44 -5.15
C TYR A 67 -14.47 1.20 -6.00
N ALA A 68 -13.76 0.09 -5.83
CA ALA A 68 -14.10 -1.19 -6.48
C ALA A 68 -15.48 -1.69 -6.05
N ALA A 69 -15.78 -1.63 -4.74
CA ALA A 69 -17.08 -2.02 -4.20
C ALA A 69 -18.24 -1.14 -4.71
N LYS A 70 -17.96 0.09 -5.14
CA LYS A 70 -18.95 0.97 -5.78
C LYS A 70 -19.21 0.64 -7.24
N ASN A 71 -18.27 0.03 -7.94
CA ASN A 71 -18.42 -0.35 -9.35
C ASN A 71 -19.10 -1.72 -9.54
N THR A 72 -19.22 -2.53 -8.48
CA THR A 72 -19.93 -3.83 -8.51
C THR A 72 -21.43 -3.71 -8.20
N ARG A 73 -21.98 -2.49 -8.08
CA ARG A 73 -23.42 -2.21 -7.99
C ARG A 73 -23.89 -1.48 -9.24
#